data_AF-A0A5C9C467-F1
#
_entry.id   AF-A0A5C9C467-F1
#
_cell.length_a   1.000
_cell.length_b   1.000
_cell.length_c   1.000
_cell.angle_alpha   90.00
_cell.angle_beta   90.00
_cell.angle_gamma   90.00
#
_symmetry.space_group_name_H-M   'P 1'
#
loop_
_entity.id
_entity.type
_entity.pdbx_description
1 polymer ?
#
loop_
_entity_poly.entity_id
_entity_poly.type
_entity_poly.pdbx_seq_one_letter_code
_entity_poly.pdbx_strand_id
1 'polypeptide(L)'
;MMPPDKSNAVEPTAKEAELLSMLRLHLVNGIGPRHSQLLLDHFGSAGGVLDASLAQLEDVAGVGPKIAMSIAASKLGRDAEIELEEAHSLGVKLLRRGSADYPK
;
A
#
# COMPACT_ATOMS: atom_id res chain seq x y z
N MET A 1 -21.50 20.87 -31.18
CA MET A 1 -20.48 19.80 -31.12
C MET A 1 -19.28 20.35 -30.39
N MET A 2 -19.27 20.25 -29.05
CA MET A 2 -18.07 20.53 -28.26
C MET A 2 -17.26 19.23 -28.22
N PRO A 3 -15.94 19.24 -28.43
CA PRO A 3 -15.14 18.05 -28.15
C PRO A 3 -15.21 17.77 -26.64
N PRO A 4 -15.29 16.50 -26.19
CA PRO A 4 -15.11 16.19 -24.78
C PRO A 4 -13.69 16.55 -24.37
N ASP A 5 -13.60 17.33 -23.31
CA ASP A 5 -12.38 17.78 -22.66
C ASP A 5 -11.54 16.58 -22.22
N LYS A 6 -10.39 16.40 -22.85
CA LYS A 6 -9.38 15.42 -22.46
C LYS A 6 -8.53 16.03 -21.35
N SER A 7 -9.05 16.09 -20.13
CA SER A 7 -8.28 16.36 -18.92
C SER A 7 -9.08 16.01 -17.69
N ASN A 8 -9.11 14.73 -17.34
CA ASN A 8 -9.38 14.34 -15.96
C ASN A 8 -8.52 13.13 -15.61
N ALA A 9 -7.20 13.32 -15.64
CA ALA A 9 -6.33 12.50 -14.80
C ALA A 9 -6.61 12.94 -13.37
N VAL A 10 -7.61 12.31 -12.73
CA VAL A 10 -7.92 12.57 -11.33
C VAL A 10 -6.70 12.10 -10.55
N GLU A 11 -5.95 13.04 -9.96
CA GLU A 11 -4.86 12.69 -9.08
C GLU A 11 -5.41 11.82 -7.94
N PRO A 12 -4.74 10.69 -7.60
CA PRO A 12 -5.21 9.82 -6.54
C PRO A 12 -5.31 10.63 -5.24
N THR A 13 -6.47 10.55 -4.59
CA THR A 13 -6.63 11.19 -3.27
C THR A 13 -5.62 10.59 -2.29
N ALA A 14 -5.24 11.34 -1.25
CA ALA A 14 -4.33 10.83 -0.22
C ALA A 14 -4.80 9.51 0.41
N LYS A 15 -6.12 9.26 0.44
CA LYS A 15 -6.71 8.01 0.91
C LYS A 15 -6.52 6.85 -0.06
N GLU A 16 -6.65 7.10 -1.36
CA GLU A 16 -6.42 6.09 -2.40
C GLU A 16 -4.94 5.74 -2.52
N ALA A 17 -4.06 6.75 -2.44
CA ALA A 17 -2.62 6.54 -2.38
C ALA A 17 -2.24 5.66 -1.18
N GLU A 18 -2.77 5.96 0.02
CA GLU A 18 -2.50 5.15 1.21
C GLU A 18 -3.11 3.74 1.11
N LEU A 19 -4.30 3.58 0.50
CA LEU A 19 -4.90 2.27 0.24
C LEU A 19 -4.00 1.43 -0.68
N LEU A 20 -3.48 2.03 -1.74
CA LEU A 20 -2.56 1.37 -2.67
C LEU A 20 -1.25 1.01 -1.97
N SER A 21 -0.68 1.92 -1.17
CA SER A 21 0.52 1.64 -0.36
C SER A 21 0.29 0.49 0.61
N MET A 22 -0.87 0.43 1.26
CA MET A 22 -1.24 -0.67 2.15
C MET A 22 -1.38 -1.99 1.41
N LEU A 23 -2.04 -1.98 0.25
CA LEU A 23 -2.16 -3.18 -0.57
C LEU A 23 -0.78 -3.68 -0.99
N ARG A 24 0.09 -2.78 -1.45
CA ARG A 24 1.48 -3.09 -1.81
C ARG A 24 2.25 -3.72 -0.65
N LEU A 25 2.14 -3.15 0.55
CA LEU A 25 2.78 -3.70 1.75
C LEU A 25 2.28 -5.10 2.10
N HIS A 26 0.97 -5.37 1.94
CA HIS A 26 0.39 -6.68 2.23
C HIS A 26 0.72 -7.75 1.19
N LEU A 27 1.05 -7.37 -0.05
CA LEU A 27 1.51 -8.29 -1.08
C LEU A 27 3.00 -8.69 -0.92
N VAL A 28 3.74 -8.03 -0.03
CA VAL A 28 5.14 -8.37 0.25
C VAL A 28 5.23 -9.73 0.94
N ASN A 29 5.93 -10.68 0.31
CA ASN A 29 6.16 -11.99 0.92
C ASN A 29 6.94 -11.86 2.25
N GLY A 30 6.44 -12.52 3.30
CA GLY A 30 6.98 -12.43 4.66
C GLY A 30 6.36 -11.32 5.51
N ILE A 31 5.56 -10.43 4.92
CA ILE A 31 4.76 -9.46 5.66
C ILE A 31 3.38 -10.07 5.94
N GLY A 32 3.22 -10.55 7.17
CA GLY A 32 1.92 -10.89 7.73
C GLY A 32 1.34 -9.76 8.58
N PRO A 33 0.13 -9.95 9.15
CA PRO A 33 -0.57 -8.93 9.94
C PRO A 33 0.23 -8.36 11.12
N ARG A 34 1.12 -9.16 11.72
CA ARG A 34 1.98 -8.70 12.82
C ARG A 34 3.08 -7.75 12.33
N HIS A 35 3.78 -8.12 11.25
CA HIS A 35 4.84 -7.27 10.71
C HIS A 35 4.26 -5.98 10.13
N SER A 36 3.12 -6.06 9.42
CA SER A 36 2.47 -4.85 8.92
C SER A 36 2.05 -3.92 10.06
N GLN A 37 1.50 -4.44 11.16
CA GLN A 37 1.15 -3.61 12.32
C GLN A 37 2.39 -2.94 12.94
N LEU A 38 3.48 -3.69 13.17
CA LEU A 38 4.72 -3.13 13.74
C LEU A 38 5.32 -2.03 12.86
N LEU A 39 5.32 -2.24 11.54
CA LEU A 39 5.78 -1.25 10.57
C LEU A 39 4.87 -0.01 10.58
N LEU A 40 3.55 -0.19 10.59
CA LEU A 40 2.60 0.93 10.65
C LEU A 40 2.69 1.69 11.97
N ASP A 41 2.91 1.02 13.10
CA ASP A 41 3.09 1.66 14.40
C ASP A 41 4.39 2.48 14.45
N HIS A 42 5.44 2.02 13.75
CA HIS A 42 6.73 2.71 13.69
C HIS A 42 6.76 3.89 12.70
N PHE A 43 6.24 3.69 11.48
CA PHE A 43 6.32 4.67 10.39
C PHE A 43 5.05 5.51 10.19
N GLY A 44 3.95 5.16 10.86
CA GLY A 44 2.68 5.89 10.86
C GLY A 44 1.76 5.63 9.65
N SER A 45 2.30 5.25 8.50
CA SER A 45 1.52 4.93 7.29
C SER A 45 2.25 3.92 6.40
N ALA A 46 1.51 3.24 5.52
CA ALA A 46 2.11 2.32 4.56
C ALA A 46 2.97 3.07 3.53
N GLY A 47 2.58 4.29 3.16
CA GLY A 47 3.44 5.17 2.36
C GLY A 47 4.79 5.42 3.06
N GLY A 48 4.76 5.74 4.36
CA GLY A 48 5.97 5.94 5.17
C GLY A 48 6.86 4.70 5.25
N VAL A 49 6.26 3.50 5.36
CA VAL A 49 7.01 2.23 5.32
C VAL A 49 7.72 2.05 3.97
N LEU A 50 7.03 2.30 2.86
CA LEU A 50 7.60 2.15 1.53
C LEU A 50 8.66 3.21 1.23
N ASP A 51 8.58 4.41 1.82
CA ASP A 51 9.58 5.46 1.64
C ASP A 51 10.80 5.33 2.57
N ALA A 52 10.74 4.44 3.55
CA ALA A 52 11.85 4.17 4.46
C ALA A 52 13.05 3.50 3.75
N SER A 53 14.25 3.84 4.21
CA SER A 53 15.48 3.16 3.78
C SER A 53 15.59 1.76 4.38
N LEU A 54 16.44 0.90 3.79
CA LEU A 54 16.70 -0.44 4.30
C LEU A 54 17.13 -0.44 5.78
N ALA A 55 18.02 0.50 6.15
CA ALA A 55 18.48 0.63 7.53
C ALA A 55 17.33 0.97 8.50
N GLN A 56 16.46 1.91 8.13
CA GLN A 56 15.30 2.26 8.94
C GLN A 56 14.32 1.10 9.08
N LEU A 57 14.12 0.32 8.00
CA LEU A 57 13.26 -0.87 8.06
C LEU A 57 13.83 -1.92 9.01
N GLU A 58 15.15 -2.13 9.00
CA GLU A 58 15.85 -3.09 9.86
C GLU A 58 15.86 -2.69 11.35
N ASP A 59 15.63 -1.41 11.68
CA ASP A 59 15.45 -0.95 13.07
C ASP A 59 14.15 -1.46 13.70
N VAL A 60 13.19 -1.93 12.89
CA VAL A 60 11.93 -2.51 13.39
C VAL A 60 12.15 -3.96 13.82
N ALA A 61 11.89 -4.24 15.09
CA ALA A 61 12.04 -5.58 15.65
C ALA A 61 11.28 -6.65 14.84
N GLY A 62 12.02 -7.66 14.37
CA GLY A 62 11.47 -8.74 13.53
C GLY A 62 11.56 -8.49 12.01
N VAL A 63 11.99 -7.30 11.59
CA VAL A 63 12.26 -6.97 10.19
C VAL A 63 13.75 -7.17 9.92
N GLY A 64 14.10 -8.33 9.38
CA GLY A 64 15.47 -8.60 8.93
C GLY A 64 15.74 -8.08 7.51
N PRO A 65 17.01 -8.13 7.06
CA PRO A 65 17.42 -7.62 5.74
C PRO A 65 16.60 -8.17 4.57
N LYS A 66 16.21 -9.45 4.66
CA LYS A 66 15.36 -10.09 3.64
C LYS A 66 14.01 -9.40 3.49
N ILE A 67 13.35 -9.09 4.61
CA ILE A 67 12.04 -8.43 4.61
C ILE A 67 12.21 -6.98 4.15
N ALA A 68 13.21 -6.27 4.66
CA ALA A 68 13.50 -4.89 4.25
C ALA A 68 13.73 -4.78 2.72
N MET A 69 14.52 -5.69 2.15
CA MET A 69 14.73 -5.77 0.70
C MET A 69 13.43 -6.10 -0.07
N SER A 70 12.59 -7.00 0.44
CA SER A 70 11.30 -7.31 -0.20
C SER A 70 10.34 -6.12 -0.19
N ILE A 71 10.32 -5.33 0.89
CA ILE A 71 9.56 -4.08 0.97
C ILE A 71 10.08 -3.09 -0.07
N ALA A 72 11.38 -2.84 -0.11
CA ALA A 72 11.98 -1.91 -1.08
C ALA A 72 11.73 -2.33 -2.54
N ALA A 73 11.86 -3.62 -2.84
CA ALA A 73 11.63 -4.18 -4.16
C ALA A 73 10.16 -4.08 -4.60
N SER A 74 9.20 -4.13 -3.67
CA SER A 74 7.78 -4.05 -3.98
C SER A 74 7.39 -2.76 -4.72
N LYS A 75 8.11 -1.65 -4.49
CA LYS A 75 7.91 -0.37 -5.18
C LYS A 75 8.20 -0.40 -6.67
N LEU A 76 9.01 -1.37 -7.12
CA LEU A 76 9.39 -1.50 -8.52
C LEU A 76 8.35 -2.29 -9.33
N GLY A 77 7.50 -3.08 -8.67
CA GLY A 77 6.43 -3.85 -9.31
C GLY A 77 5.19 -3.03 -9.59
N ARG A 78 4.14 -3.66 -10.13
CA ARG A 78 2.79 -3.06 -10.23
C ARG A 78 1.71 -3.96 -9.64
N ASP A 79 2.10 -4.90 -8.78
CA ASP A 79 1.21 -5.96 -8.31
C ASP A 79 0.02 -5.39 -7.53
N ALA A 80 0.25 -4.32 -6.76
CA ALA A 80 -0.81 -3.64 -6.01
C ALA A 80 -1.79 -2.91 -6.93
N GLU A 81 -1.28 -2.27 -7.99
CA GLU A 81 -2.10 -1.60 -8.99
C GLU A 81 -2.96 -2.61 -9.75
N ILE A 82 -2.36 -3.73 -10.18
CA ILE A 82 -3.07 -4.82 -10.89
C ILE A 82 -4.17 -5.41 -10.01
N GLU A 83 -3.87 -5.73 -8.74
CA GLU A 83 -4.84 -6.29 -7.82
C GLU A 83 -5.99 -5.32 -7.52
N LEU A 84 -5.68 -4.02 -7.38
CA LEU A 84 -6.70 -2.98 -7.18
C LEU A 84 -7.60 -2.82 -8.42
N GLU A 85 -7.01 -2.83 -9.62
CA GLU A 85 -7.74 -2.78 -10.89
C GLU A 85 -8.64 -4.01 -11.07
N GLU A 86 -8.15 -5.22 -10.77
CA GLU A 86 -8.95 -6.44 -10.80
C GLU A 86 -10.10 -6.40 -9.81
N ALA A 87 -9.85 -6.02 -8.55
CA ALA A 87 -10.89 -5.87 -7.55
C ALA A 87 -12.01 -4.93 -8.02
N HIS A 88 -11.65 -3.77 -8.57
CA HIS A 88 -12.61 -2.83 -9.13
C HIS A 88 -13.38 -3.40 -10.32
N SER A 89 -12.72 -4.15 -11.22
CA SER A 89 -13.37 -4.79 -12.36
C SER A 89 -14.43 -5.83 -11.94
N LEU A 90 -14.26 -6.43 -10.76
CA LEU A 90 -15.19 -7.38 -10.15
C LEU A 90 -16.26 -6.71 -9.28
N GLY A 91 -16.26 -5.37 -9.19
CA GLY A 91 -17.15 -4.62 -8.31
C GLY A 91 -16.82 -4.79 -6.81
N VAL A 92 -15.62 -5.25 -6.49
CA VAL A 92 -15.12 -5.43 -5.12
C VAL A 92 -14.48 -4.12 -4.65
N LYS A 93 -14.94 -3.64 -3.50
CA LYS A 93 -14.37 -2.46 -2.83
C LYS A 93 -13.44 -2.92 -1.71
N LEU A 94 -12.14 -2.59 -1.82
CA LEU A 94 -11.19 -2.82 -0.75
C LEU A 94 -11.39 -1.80 0.37
N LEU A 95 -11.44 -2.29 1.61
CA LEU A 95 -11.62 -1.47 2.81
C LEU A 95 -10.40 -1.56 3.72
N ARG A 96 -9.91 -0.40 4.14
CA ARG A 96 -8.85 -0.31 5.14
C ARG A 96 -9.41 -0.57 6.53
N ARG A 97 -8.73 -1.39 7.34
CA ARG A 97 -9.03 -1.55 8.76
C ARG A 97 -9.01 -0.18 9.47
N GLY A 98 -10.06 0.13 10.23
CA GLY A 98 -10.22 1.43 10.89
C GLY A 98 -10.73 2.56 9.99
N SER A 99 -11.10 2.27 8.73
CA SER A 99 -11.95 3.19 7.95
C SER A 99 -13.40 3.12 8.41
N ALA A 100 -14.19 4.16 8.11
CA ALA A 100 -15.59 4.25 8.51
C ALA A 100 -16.46 3.09 8.00
N ASP A 101 -16.12 2.56 6.83
CA ASP A 101 -16.87 1.48 6.17
C ASP A 101 -16.46 0.07 6.66
N TYR A 102 -15.38 -0.04 7.46
CA TYR A 102 -14.89 -1.35 7.93
C TYR A 102 -15.72 -1.85 9.13
N PRO A 103 -16.23 -3.10 9.11
CA PRO A 103 -17.03 -3.66 10.22
C PRO A 103 -16.29 -3.64 11.58
N LYS A 104 -17.04 -3.36 12.65
CA LYS A 104 -16.54 -3.36 14.04
C LYS A 104 -16.64 -4.73 14.68
#